data_AF-A0A9D4ELC7-F1
#
_entry.id   AF-A0A9D4ELC7-F1
#
_cell.length_a   1.000
_cell.length_b   1.000
_cell.length_c   1.000
_cell.angle_alpha   90.00
_cell.angle_beta   90.00
_cell.angle_gamma   90.00
#
_symmetry.space_group_name_H-M   'P 1'
#
loop_
_entity.id
_entity.type
_entity.pdbx_description
1 polymer ?
#
loop_
_entity_poly.entity_id
_entity_poly.type
_entity_poly.pdbx_seq_one_letter_code
_entity_poly.pdbx_strand_id
1 'polypeptide(L)'
;MNIRPSEMYYSQDSINIYFDKRSPHNRKRIGETLNDICEGRCRVSSIPTITVVYRYGKWVTADNRRLWVFRELERLGKCDSIYVHIGSFIPPRKLTSYNCGVSIRVRGDPGGYWNRQVRSSRQTPLAASASYSPRASDRDREYNHYNDDEELLELRTLMRRMNFRSNISYLRKLFPTCDHKMIA
;
A
#
# COMPACT_ATOMS: atom_id res chain seq x y z
N MET A 1 -12.82 -15.33 -4.35
CA MET A 1 -12.66 -14.33 -5.44
C MET A 1 -11.18 -14.09 -5.65
N ASN A 2 -10.70 -13.81 -6.88
CA ASN A 2 -9.29 -13.43 -7.11
C ASN A 2 -9.18 -11.91 -7.29
N ILE A 3 -8.30 -11.26 -6.53
CA ILE A 3 -8.08 -9.80 -6.57
C ILE A 3 -6.57 -9.53 -6.60
N ARG A 4 -6.13 -8.49 -7.30
CA ARG A 4 -4.71 -8.07 -7.26
C ARG A 4 -4.39 -7.45 -5.90
N PRO A 5 -3.25 -7.76 -5.27
CA PRO A 5 -2.86 -7.11 -4.00
C PRO A 5 -2.85 -5.57 -4.06
N SER A 6 -2.48 -4.99 -5.19
CA SER A 6 -2.51 -3.56 -5.49
C SER A 6 -3.92 -2.94 -5.48
N GLU A 7 -4.98 -3.71 -5.74
CA GLU A 7 -6.38 -3.24 -5.78
C GLU A 7 -7.07 -3.24 -4.39
N MET A 8 -6.45 -3.87 -3.40
CA MET A 8 -6.97 -3.94 -2.03
C MET A 8 -6.40 -2.84 -1.14
N TYR A 9 -7.18 -2.33 -0.21
CA TYR A 9 -6.82 -1.20 0.64
C TYR A 9 -6.66 -1.61 2.10
N TYR A 10 -5.70 -0.97 2.77
CA TYR A 10 -5.46 -1.14 4.20
C TYR A 10 -6.56 -0.49 5.03
N SER A 11 -6.96 -1.12 6.12
CA SER A 11 -7.88 -0.51 7.08
C SER A 11 -7.18 0.37 8.11
N GLN A 12 -5.86 0.25 8.28
CA GLN A 12 -5.07 0.92 9.33
C GLN A 12 -3.84 1.63 8.74
N ASP A 13 -3.33 2.67 9.41
CA ASP A 13 -2.11 3.39 8.94
C ASP A 13 -0.80 2.71 9.30
N SER A 14 -0.83 1.76 10.25
CA SER A 14 0.40 1.11 10.66
C SER A 14 0.21 -0.34 11.06
N ILE A 15 1.25 -1.12 10.83
CA ILE A 15 1.35 -2.53 11.19
C ILE A 15 2.58 -2.80 12.03
N ASN A 16 2.47 -3.85 12.85
CA ASN A 16 3.62 -4.44 13.51
C ASN A 16 4.43 -5.28 12.50
N ILE A 17 5.75 -5.32 12.68
CA ILE A 17 6.67 -6.16 11.92
C ILE A 17 6.47 -7.67 12.15
N TYR A 18 5.77 -8.07 13.22
CA TYR A 18 5.43 -9.46 13.50
C TYR A 18 3.98 -9.78 13.17
N PHE A 19 3.71 -11.03 12.76
CA PHE A 19 2.36 -11.57 12.76
C PHE A 19 1.77 -11.68 14.17
N ASP A 20 0.46 -11.91 14.24
CA ASP A 20 -0.22 -11.99 15.53
C ASP A 20 0.32 -13.17 16.34
N LYS A 21 0.39 -13.01 17.67
CA LYS A 21 0.77 -14.10 18.58
C LYS A 21 -0.14 -15.31 18.42
N ARG A 22 -1.41 -15.08 18.05
CA ARG A 22 -2.43 -16.11 17.82
C ARG A 22 -2.42 -16.68 16.39
N SER A 23 -1.56 -16.17 15.51
CA SER A 23 -1.45 -16.72 14.15
C SER A 23 -0.50 -17.92 14.12
N PRO A 24 -0.67 -18.87 13.19
CA PRO A 24 0.27 -19.98 12.99
C PRO A 24 1.71 -19.52 12.69
N HIS A 25 1.89 -18.29 12.22
CA HIS A 25 3.20 -17.69 11.91
C HIS A 25 3.66 -16.72 13.00
N ASN A 26 3.29 -16.97 14.26
CA ASN A 26 3.72 -16.11 15.37
C ASN A 26 5.24 -15.98 15.43
N ARG A 27 5.72 -14.87 16.00
CA ARG A 27 7.15 -14.54 16.19
C ARG A 27 7.99 -14.40 14.91
N LYS A 28 7.47 -14.75 13.74
CA LYS A 28 8.11 -14.50 12.45
C LYS A 28 7.86 -13.07 11.99
N ARG A 29 8.90 -12.43 11.44
CA ARG A 29 8.77 -11.11 10.85
C ARG A 29 8.14 -11.19 9.47
N ILE A 30 7.42 -10.14 9.08
CA ILE A 30 6.76 -10.06 7.77
C ILE A 30 7.76 -10.12 6.60
N GLY A 31 8.97 -9.56 6.76
CA GLY A 31 10.02 -9.61 5.73
C GLY A 31 10.76 -10.94 5.63
N GLU A 32 10.88 -11.70 6.74
CA GLU A 32 11.39 -13.08 6.69
C GLU A 32 10.45 -14.00 5.90
N THR A 33 9.16 -13.72 5.95
CA THR A 33 8.16 -14.45 5.14
C THR A 33 8.34 -14.17 3.65
N LEU A 34 8.70 -12.95 3.27
CA LEU A 34 9.05 -12.63 1.88
C LEU A 34 10.28 -13.42 1.42
N ASN A 35 11.33 -13.46 2.24
CA ASN A 35 12.52 -14.26 1.94
C ASN A 35 12.18 -15.73 1.70
N ASP A 36 11.44 -16.35 2.61
CA ASP A 36 11.08 -17.77 2.49
C ASP A 36 10.32 -18.09 1.22
N ILE A 37 9.48 -17.17 0.74
CA ILE A 37 8.76 -17.33 -0.51
C ILE A 37 9.68 -17.10 -1.71
N CYS A 38 10.49 -16.05 -1.67
CA CYS A 38 11.46 -15.75 -2.72
C CYS A 38 12.48 -16.87 -2.93
N GLU A 39 12.87 -17.55 -1.85
CA GLU A 39 13.84 -18.65 -1.85
C GLU A 39 13.19 -20.03 -2.01
N GLY A 40 11.87 -20.10 -2.19
CA GLY A 40 11.15 -21.36 -2.41
C GLY A 40 11.01 -22.25 -1.18
N ARG A 41 11.39 -21.79 0.02
CA ARG A 41 11.13 -22.48 1.30
C ARG A 41 9.64 -22.54 1.63
N CYS A 42 8.85 -21.60 1.09
CA CYS A 42 7.42 -21.49 1.33
C CYS A 42 6.69 -21.11 0.04
N ARG A 43 5.45 -21.56 -0.11
CA ARG A 43 4.61 -21.16 -1.25
C ARG A 43 3.81 -19.91 -0.90
N VAL A 44 3.47 -19.10 -1.90
CA VAL A 44 2.54 -17.96 -1.73
C VAL A 44 1.21 -18.43 -1.11
N SER A 45 0.72 -19.60 -1.52
CA SER A 45 -0.50 -20.24 -1.01
C SER A 45 -0.41 -20.68 0.45
N SER A 46 0.78 -20.73 1.04
CA SER A 46 0.97 -21.04 2.46
C SER A 46 0.66 -19.83 3.35
N ILE A 47 0.59 -18.61 2.80
CA ILE A 47 0.11 -17.45 3.53
C ILE A 47 -1.41 -17.61 3.70
N PRO A 48 -1.95 -17.49 4.94
CA PRO A 48 -3.39 -17.60 5.15
C PRO A 48 -4.18 -16.59 4.33
N THR A 49 -5.29 -17.05 3.76
CA THR A 49 -6.20 -16.26 2.94
C THR A 49 -6.65 -14.99 3.66
N ILE A 50 -6.75 -13.89 2.90
CA ILE A 50 -7.22 -12.60 3.41
C ILE A 50 -8.74 -12.51 3.32
N THR A 51 -9.35 -11.90 4.33
CA THR A 51 -10.75 -11.47 4.25
C THR A 51 -10.83 -10.00 3.81
N VAL A 52 -11.61 -9.72 2.78
CA VAL A 52 -11.90 -8.36 2.27
C VAL A 52 -13.36 -8.02 2.47
N VAL A 53 -13.66 -6.74 2.67
CA VAL A 53 -15.02 -6.20 2.76
C VAL A 53 -15.13 -5.04 1.77
N TYR A 54 -16.17 -5.04 0.95
CA TYR A 54 -16.43 -3.94 0.03
C TYR A 54 -17.02 -2.75 0.77
N ARG A 55 -16.34 -1.61 0.79
CA ARG A 55 -16.79 -0.37 1.46
C ARG A 55 -16.32 0.85 0.69
N TYR A 56 -17.20 1.84 0.52
CA TYR A 56 -16.88 3.11 -0.14
C TYR A 56 -16.23 2.90 -1.52
N GLY A 57 -16.78 1.98 -2.32
CA GLY A 57 -16.27 1.65 -3.65
C GLY A 57 -14.98 0.81 -3.67
N LYS A 58 -14.46 0.36 -2.52
CA LYS A 58 -13.12 -0.25 -2.39
C LYS A 58 -13.15 -1.57 -1.65
N TRP A 59 -12.24 -2.47 -2.02
CA TRP A 59 -11.98 -3.71 -1.27
C TRP A 59 -11.02 -3.42 -0.12
N VAL A 60 -11.55 -3.36 1.10
CA VAL A 60 -10.76 -3.03 2.31
C VAL A 60 -10.52 -4.29 3.14
N THR A 61 -9.35 -4.44 3.76
CA THR A 61 -9.06 -5.56 4.65
C THR A 61 -8.55 -5.14 6.02
N ALA A 62 -8.89 -5.95 7.04
CA ALA A 62 -8.33 -5.88 8.38
C ALA A 62 -7.02 -6.70 8.53
N ASP A 63 -6.65 -7.49 7.53
CA ASP A 63 -5.48 -8.36 7.51
C ASP A 63 -4.24 -7.62 6.97
N ASN A 64 -4.02 -6.40 7.45
CA ASN A 64 -3.07 -5.44 6.89
C ASN A 64 -1.64 -5.98 6.75
N ARG A 65 -1.18 -6.82 7.68
CA ARG A 65 0.15 -7.46 7.61
C ARG A 65 0.27 -8.44 6.44
N ARG A 66 -0.78 -9.23 6.18
CA ARG A 66 -0.77 -10.18 5.05
C ARG A 66 -0.88 -9.42 3.74
N LEU A 67 -1.74 -8.40 3.67
CA LEU A 67 -1.85 -7.56 2.47
C LEU A 67 -0.51 -6.91 2.13
N TRP A 68 0.22 -6.42 3.13
CA TRP A 68 1.56 -5.87 2.93
C TRP A 68 2.52 -6.90 2.31
N VAL A 69 2.54 -8.13 2.83
CA VAL A 69 3.36 -9.22 2.25
C VAL A 69 2.96 -9.50 0.80
N PHE A 70 1.66 -9.63 0.50
CA PHE A 70 1.23 -9.90 -0.88
C PHE A 70 1.52 -8.77 -1.85
N ARG A 71 1.43 -7.50 -1.43
CA ARG A 71 1.82 -6.36 -2.28
C ARG A 71 3.32 -6.34 -2.59
N GLU A 72 4.16 -6.71 -1.62
CA GLU A 72 5.59 -6.86 -1.89
C GLU A 72 5.87 -8.05 -2.81
N LEU A 73 5.16 -9.17 -2.65
CA LEU A 73 5.26 -10.32 -3.56
C LEU A 73 4.82 -9.96 -4.98
N GLU A 74 3.74 -9.20 -5.14
CA GLU A 74 3.29 -8.67 -6.44
C GLU A 74 4.37 -7.78 -7.06
N ARG A 75 4.93 -6.85 -6.28
CA ARG A 75 6.03 -5.98 -6.72
C ARG A 75 7.29 -6.75 -7.12
N LEU A 76 7.53 -7.92 -6.52
CA LEU A 76 8.64 -8.83 -6.82
C LEU A 76 8.31 -9.83 -7.97
N GLY A 77 7.13 -9.73 -8.59
CA GLY A 77 6.70 -10.64 -9.66
C GLY A 77 6.45 -12.08 -9.18
N LYS A 78 6.16 -12.28 -7.90
CA LYS A 78 5.90 -13.60 -7.29
C LYS A 78 4.42 -13.97 -7.26
N CYS A 79 3.52 -13.01 -7.44
CA CYS A 79 2.09 -13.26 -7.65
C CYS A 79 1.42 -12.10 -8.40
N ASP A 80 0.44 -12.39 -9.25
CA ASP A 80 -0.34 -11.34 -9.94
C ASP A 80 -1.70 -11.10 -9.27
N SER A 81 -2.28 -12.16 -8.71
CA SER A 81 -3.55 -12.10 -7.97
C SER A 81 -3.54 -13.12 -6.84
N ILE A 82 -4.41 -12.92 -5.86
CA ILE A 82 -4.59 -13.84 -4.74
C ILE A 82 -6.05 -14.17 -4.55
N TYR A 83 -6.32 -15.39 -4.10
CA TYR A 83 -7.65 -15.77 -3.65
C TYR A 83 -7.95 -15.07 -2.31
N VAL A 84 -9.15 -14.48 -2.20
CA VAL A 84 -9.65 -13.81 -1.00
C VAL A 84 -11.06 -14.30 -0.63
N HIS A 85 -11.35 -14.20 0.67
CA HIS A 85 -12.70 -14.37 1.21
C HIS A 85 -13.42 -13.02 1.27
N ILE A 86 -14.68 -12.99 0.86
CA ILE A 86 -15.55 -11.83 1.04
C ILE A 86 -16.17 -11.93 2.42
N GLY A 87 -15.89 -10.95 3.27
CA GLY A 87 -16.51 -10.79 4.58
C GLY A 87 -17.55 -9.67 4.57
N SER A 88 -18.30 -9.55 5.66
CA SER A 88 -19.34 -8.54 5.84
C SER A 88 -18.91 -7.38 6.74
N PHE A 89 -17.86 -7.54 7.55
CA PHE A 89 -17.56 -6.61 8.63
C PHE A 89 -16.08 -6.43 8.93
N ILE A 90 -15.68 -5.17 9.18
CA ILE A 90 -14.39 -4.82 9.78
C ILE A 90 -14.68 -4.09 11.09
N PRO A 91 -14.12 -4.55 12.24
CA PRO A 91 -14.29 -3.87 13.51
C PRO A 91 -13.89 -2.39 13.44
N PRO A 92 -14.69 -1.43 13.95
CA PRO A 92 -14.40 0.00 13.88
C PRO A 92 -13.01 0.37 14.40
N ARG A 93 -12.54 -0.28 15.47
CA ARG A 93 -11.19 -0.10 16.03
C ARG A 93 -10.05 -0.45 15.07
N LYS A 94 -10.34 -1.13 13.95
CA LYS A 94 -9.39 -1.46 12.88
C LYS A 94 -9.54 -0.55 11.67
N LEU A 95 -10.44 0.43 11.68
CA LEU A 95 -10.62 1.42 10.62
C LEU A 95 -9.94 2.72 11.07
N THR A 96 -8.61 2.75 10.97
CA THR A 96 -7.85 3.92 11.42
C THR A 96 -7.21 4.68 10.28
N SER A 97 -7.25 4.16 9.04
CA SER A 97 -6.52 4.76 7.93
C SER A 97 -6.95 6.20 7.60
N TYR A 98 -5.99 7.13 7.52
CA TYR A 98 -6.19 8.52 7.10
C TYR A 98 -5.78 8.80 5.65
N ASN A 99 -5.16 7.82 4.97
CA ASN A 99 -4.71 7.92 3.57
C ASN A 99 -5.59 7.08 2.63
N CYS A 100 -6.85 6.85 3.00
CA CYS A 100 -7.80 5.99 2.27
C CYS A 100 -7.30 4.56 2.03
N GLY A 101 -6.39 4.05 2.86
CA GLY A 101 -5.86 2.69 2.80
C GLY A 101 -4.84 2.45 1.69
N VAL A 102 -4.30 3.51 1.07
CA VAL A 102 -3.38 3.38 -0.07
C VAL A 102 -2.02 2.85 0.36
N SER A 103 -1.49 3.35 1.48
CA SER A 103 -0.19 2.95 2.00
C SER A 103 -0.26 2.66 3.49
N ILE A 104 0.77 1.99 4.02
CA ILE A 104 0.83 1.62 5.44
C ILE A 104 2.25 1.77 5.96
N ARG A 105 2.39 2.33 7.17
CA ARG A 105 3.67 2.44 7.87
C ARG A 105 3.99 1.13 8.60
N VAL A 106 5.09 0.49 8.21
CA VAL A 106 5.65 -0.63 8.97
C VAL A 106 6.39 -0.08 10.19
N ARG A 107 6.05 -0.54 11.39
CA ARG A 107 6.66 -0.06 12.64
C ARG A 107 7.92 -0.86 12.97
N GLY A 108 9.08 -0.34 12.55
CA GLY A 108 10.39 -0.96 12.74
C GLY A 108 10.90 -1.66 11.48
N ASP A 109 11.96 -2.45 11.63
CA ASP A 109 12.54 -3.22 10.52
C ASP A 109 11.70 -4.48 10.23
N PRO A 110 11.10 -4.62 9.03
CA PRO A 110 10.38 -5.83 8.65
C PRO A 110 11.27 -7.07 8.57
N GLY A 111 12.59 -6.91 8.58
CA GLY A 111 13.56 -8.00 8.45
C GLY A 111 13.65 -8.55 7.03
N GLY A 112 14.46 -9.61 6.89
CA GLY A 112 14.75 -10.23 5.61
C GLY A 112 15.71 -9.42 4.72
N TYR A 113 15.92 -9.91 3.50
CA TYR A 113 16.83 -9.32 2.50
C TYR A 113 16.24 -9.31 1.08
N TRP A 114 14.94 -9.61 0.97
CA TRP A 114 14.12 -9.53 -0.24
C TRP A 114 14.24 -8.18 -0.98
N ASN A 115 14.57 -7.10 -0.27
CA ASN A 115 14.74 -5.77 -0.85
C ASN A 115 16.17 -5.49 -1.40
N ARG A 116 17.16 -6.35 -1.13
CA ARG A 116 18.54 -6.14 -1.61
C ARG A 116 18.64 -6.28 -3.12
N GLN A 117 17.94 -7.25 -3.71
CA GLN A 117 17.91 -7.48 -5.16
C GLN A 117 17.26 -6.32 -5.94
N VAL A 118 16.33 -5.58 -5.30
CA VAL A 118 15.66 -4.42 -5.89
C VAL A 118 16.55 -3.18 -5.89
N ARG A 119 17.50 -3.09 -4.94
CA ARG A 119 18.45 -1.97 -4.85
C ARG A 119 19.60 -2.10 -5.84
N SER A 120 20.09 -3.31 -6.08
CA SER A 120 21.19 -3.56 -7.04
C SER A 120 20.77 -3.38 -8.50
N SER A 121 19.48 -3.49 -8.83
CA SER A 121 18.96 -3.28 -10.19
C SER A 121 18.70 -1.80 -10.53
N ARG A 122 18.82 -0.87 -9.57
CA ARG A 122 18.73 0.60 -9.80
C ARG A 122 20.07 1.28 -10.03
N GLN A 123 21.18 0.54 -10.04
CA GLN A 123 22.51 1.05 -10.43
C GLN A 123 23.02 0.28 -11.63
N THR A 124 22.48 0.59 -12.81
CA THR A 124 23.24 0.42 -14.06
C THR A 124 23.88 1.77 -14.36
N PRO A 125 25.21 1.91 -14.32
CA PRO A 125 25.88 3.03 -14.96
C PRO A 125 25.65 2.86 -16.46
N LEU A 126 24.84 3.73 -17.05
CA LEU A 126 24.84 3.94 -18.50
C LEU A 126 26.21 4.54 -18.86
N ALA A 127 27.13 3.68 -19.26
CA ALA A 127 28.38 4.10 -19.88
C ALA A 127 28.56 3.36 -21.21
N ALA A 128 28.76 4.16 -22.25
CA ALA A 128 29.27 3.85 -23.59
C ALA A 128 28.29 3.18 -24.57
N SER A 129 27.63 3.98 -25.40
CA SER A 129 28.19 4.36 -26.72
C SER A 129 27.20 5.19 -27.56
N ALA A 130 27.78 5.95 -28.50
CA ALA A 130 27.18 6.71 -29.59
C ALA A 130 26.92 8.21 -29.33
N SER A 131 27.85 8.98 -29.90
CA SER A 131 27.88 10.42 -30.14
C SER A 131 26.53 11.06 -30.48
N TYR A 132 26.10 12.04 -29.67
CA TYR A 132 25.09 13.02 -30.06
C TYR A 132 25.64 14.43 -29.79
N SER A 133 25.75 15.22 -30.87
CA SER A 133 26.18 16.62 -30.85
C SER A 133 24.97 17.52 -30.58
N PRO A 134 25.04 18.50 -29.67
CA PRO A 134 23.89 19.33 -29.36
C PRO A 134 23.73 20.43 -30.41
N ARG A 135 22.68 20.35 -31.23
CA ARG A 135 22.12 21.53 -31.89
C ARG A 135 21.09 22.16 -30.97
N ALA A 136 21.32 23.45 -30.71
CA ALA A 136 20.44 24.35 -30.00
C ALA A 136 19.07 24.50 -30.68
N SER A 137 18.14 25.02 -29.88
CA SER A 137 16.74 25.42 -30.16
C SER A 137 15.69 24.32 -30.00
N ASP A 138 15.08 24.26 -28.81
CA ASP A 138 13.61 24.40 -28.70
C ASP A 138 13.16 24.56 -27.24
N ARG A 139 12.89 25.83 -26.90
CA ARG A 139 11.83 26.36 -26.04
C ARG A 139 11.36 25.54 -24.83
N ASP A 140 11.71 26.07 -23.66
CA ASP A 140 10.81 26.37 -22.53
C ASP A 140 9.71 25.34 -22.23
N ARG A 141 10.06 24.37 -21.38
CA ARG A 141 9.06 23.69 -20.56
C ARG A 141 9.50 23.72 -19.11
N GLU A 142 9.16 24.85 -18.49
CA GLU A 142 9.18 25.10 -17.06
C GLU A 142 8.46 23.96 -16.33
N TYR A 143 9.23 23.11 -15.64
CA TYR A 143 8.71 22.04 -14.81
C TYR A 143 8.30 22.67 -13.47
N ASN A 144 7.03 23.06 -13.37
CA ASN A 144 6.45 23.55 -12.12
C ASN A 144 6.56 22.49 -11.03
N HIS A 145 7.46 22.75 -10.09
CA HIS A 145 7.54 22.10 -8.79
C HIS A 145 6.30 22.51 -7.99
N TYR A 146 5.23 21.71 -8.08
CA TYR A 146 4.05 21.91 -7.25
C TYR A 146 4.43 21.69 -5.78
N ASN A 147 4.27 22.76 -4.99
CA ASN A 147 4.39 22.78 -3.54
C ASN A 147 3.16 22.05 -2.93
N ASP A 148 3.15 20.72 -2.98
CA ASP A 148 2.06 19.88 -2.43
C ASP A 148 2.09 19.76 -0.89
N ASP A 149 3.11 20.33 -0.22
CA ASP A 149 3.31 20.17 1.22
C ASP A 149 2.46 21.09 2.08
N GLU A 150 2.02 22.25 1.56
CA GLU A 150 1.29 23.25 2.34
C GLU A 150 -0.21 22.92 2.45
N GLU A 151 -0.84 22.50 1.35
CA GLU A 151 -2.25 22.10 1.32
C GLU A 151 -2.50 20.82 2.15
N LEU A 152 -1.55 19.88 2.12
CA LEU A 152 -1.56 18.70 2.99
C LEU A 152 -1.36 19.06 4.47
N LEU A 153 -0.58 20.10 4.79
CA LEU A 153 -0.37 20.55 6.16
C LEU A 153 -1.61 21.26 6.73
N GLU A 154 -2.32 22.03 5.91
CA GLU A 154 -3.60 22.63 6.30
C GLU A 154 -4.67 21.56 6.53
N LEU A 155 -4.78 20.56 5.64
CA LEU A 155 -5.66 19.40 5.84
C LEU A 155 -5.29 18.61 7.10
N ARG A 156 -3.99 18.41 7.37
CA ARG A 156 -3.50 17.78 8.61
C ARG A 156 -3.87 18.58 9.86
N THR A 157 -3.84 19.91 9.78
CA THR A 157 -4.17 20.82 10.89
C THR A 157 -5.68 20.87 11.13
N LEU A 158 -6.49 20.90 10.06
CA LEU A 158 -7.94 20.83 10.11
C LEU A 158 -8.41 19.50 10.70
N MET A 159 -7.80 18.38 10.28
CA MET A 159 -8.10 17.04 10.80
C MET A 159 -7.68 16.85 12.27
N ARG A 160 -6.68 17.61 12.75
CA ARG A 160 -6.31 17.66 14.19
C ARG A 160 -7.27 18.49 15.03
N ARG A 161 -7.83 19.58 14.47
CA ARG A 161 -8.78 20.47 15.17
C ARG A 161 -10.18 19.89 15.25
N MET A 162 -10.57 19.05 14.30
CA MET A 162 -11.85 18.36 14.30
C MET A 162 -11.74 17.06 15.11
N ASN A 163 -12.10 17.10 16.39
CA ASN A 163 -12.46 15.89 17.14
C ASN A 163 -13.43 15.07 16.28
N PHE A 164 -13.04 13.83 15.94
CA PHE A 164 -13.62 12.93 14.92
C PHE A 164 -15.08 12.48 15.19
N ARG A 165 -15.85 13.24 15.96
CA ARG A 165 -17.21 12.92 16.39
C ARG A 165 -18.31 13.68 15.65
N SER A 166 -18.03 14.75 14.91
CA SER A 166 -19.12 15.55 14.34
C SER A 166 -18.78 16.26 13.03
N ASN A 167 -18.79 15.56 11.89
CA ASN A 167 -19.42 16.03 10.64
C ASN A 167 -19.11 15.12 9.44
N ILE A 168 -20.02 14.19 9.16
CA ILE A 168 -20.04 13.43 7.90
C ILE A 168 -20.30 14.35 6.68
N SER A 169 -20.92 15.52 6.87
CA SER A 169 -21.24 16.44 5.78
C SER A 169 -20.02 17.16 5.19
N TYR A 170 -18.98 17.40 6.00
CA TYR A 170 -17.77 18.12 5.55
C TYR A 170 -16.81 17.23 4.76
N LEU A 171 -16.71 15.94 5.14
CA LEU A 171 -15.91 14.95 4.40
C LEU A 171 -16.47 14.70 2.98
N ARG A 172 -17.79 14.84 2.78
CA ARG A 172 -18.42 14.78 1.45
C ARG A 172 -18.09 15.99 0.56
N LYS A 173 -17.82 17.16 1.15
CA LYS A 173 -17.45 18.37 0.40
C LYS A 173 -15.98 18.39 -0.03
N LEU A 174 -15.08 17.81 0.78
CA LEU A 174 -13.64 17.82 0.51
C LEU A 174 -13.18 16.70 -0.43
N PHE A 175 -13.95 15.62 -0.59
CA PHE A 175 -13.62 14.49 -1.48
C PHE A 175 -14.80 14.13 -2.41
N PRO A 176 -15.16 14.98 -3.38
CA PRO A 176 -16.29 14.74 -4.27
C PRO A 176 -16.08 13.57 -5.26
N THR A 177 -14.87 13.03 -5.38
CA THR A 177 -14.53 11.96 -6.33
C THR A 177 -14.69 10.54 -5.75
N CYS A 178 -15.07 10.40 -4.47
CA CYS A 178 -15.33 9.08 -3.86
C CYS A 178 -16.76 8.57 -4.08
N ASP A 179 -17.66 9.41 -4.60
CA ASP A 179 -18.92 8.95 -5.18
C ASP A 179 -18.74 9.01 -6.69
N HIS A 180 -18.78 7.86 -7.37
CA HIS A 180 -19.44 7.74 -8.68
C HIS A 180 -19.79 6.26 -8.91
N LYS A 181 -21.11 6.06 -9.06
CA LYS A 181 -21.82 4.87 -9.57
C LYS A 181 -22.04 3.72 -8.57
N MET A 182 -23.07 3.90 -7.74
CA MET A 182 -24.08 2.85 -7.59
C MET A 182 -24.71 2.57 -8.96
N ILE A 183 -24.50 1.36 -9.48
CA ILE A 183 -25.25 0.69 -10.54
C ILE A 183 -25.03 -0.80 -10.25
N ALA A 184 -26.01 -1.70 -10.15
CA ALA A 184 -27.45 -1.66 -9.99
C ALA A 184 -27.82 -2.95 -9.22
#